data_AF-A0A953SJU9-F1
#
_entry.id   AF-A0A953SJU9-F1
#
_cell.length_a   1.000
_cell.length_b   1.000
_cell.length_c   1.000
_cell.angle_alpha   90.00
_cell.angle_beta   90.00
_cell.angle_gamma   90.00
#
_symmetry.space_group_name_H-M   'P 1'
#
loop_
_entity.id
_entity.type
_entity.pdbx_description
1 polymer ?
#
loop_
_entity_poly.entity_id
_entity_poly.type
_entity_poly.pdbx_seq_one_letter_code
_entity_poly.pdbx_strand_id
1 'polypeptide(L)'
;MTVFTRLGSYQAIRPERDGPRLEFDVWEFDAATLVYPALGATASSILEVRGPSDEEVPAVSGKVELNDRIISDEFTVLKQGIGGGPLPAGTWRAQWQIPPAESGSYTARELDFEVTISQSCYRTEFDERRAAQLDWPEGPWPPEAEATFQPQMFVDFDAQGQGYDMAPVLSLLDKWAEGRSVEEMRNQAKPVMLAKWLAGQTITHVQTNGEGLAFDKTGLWQGFDTEGAAVAAATGRGTEIDLPCLLVAIYRAVGIPARVVIGFDEESEGKNVYLKQGDGSGQLRVWVEFALYDEDEMTFGWVPVDPTQYRRKRGNRLPNGYLQPGARFEYFGSHDEL
;
A
#
# COMPACT_ATOMS: atom_id res chain seq x y z
N MET A 1 -14.85 -1.41 7.21
CA MET A 1 -13.73 -0.95 8.08
C MET A 1 -13.96 0.52 8.44
N THR A 2 -13.78 0.90 9.71
CA THR A 2 -13.77 2.31 10.13
C THR A 2 -12.40 2.66 10.66
N VAL A 3 -11.79 3.70 10.10
CA VAL A 3 -10.49 4.21 10.49
C VAL A 3 -10.68 5.55 11.20
N PHE A 4 -10.10 5.65 12.40
CA PHE A 4 -10.07 6.87 13.19
C PHE A 4 -8.65 7.42 13.18
N THR A 5 -8.47 8.59 12.57
CA THR A 5 -7.20 9.31 12.58
C THR A 5 -7.36 10.56 13.42
N ARG A 6 -6.56 10.68 14.47
CA ARG A 6 -6.47 11.88 15.31
C ARG A 6 -5.17 12.59 15.00
N LEU A 7 -5.26 13.81 14.49
CA LEU A 7 -4.12 14.71 14.35
C LEU A 7 -4.11 15.66 15.55
N GLY A 8 -3.15 15.43 16.45
CA GLY A 8 -2.87 16.30 17.59
C GLY A 8 -1.37 16.56 17.71
N SER A 9 -0.97 17.79 17.98
CA SER A 9 0.42 18.13 18.35
C SER A 9 0.57 18.08 19.86
N TYR A 10 1.61 17.39 20.30
CA TYR A 10 2.05 17.42 21.68
C TYR A 10 3.46 18.00 21.77
N GLN A 11 3.63 19.11 22.50
CA GLN A 11 4.95 19.51 22.97
C GLN A 11 5.21 18.92 24.34
N ALA A 12 6.42 18.38 24.48
CA ALA A 12 6.90 17.66 25.65
C ALA A 12 6.57 18.36 26.97
N ILE A 13 6.33 17.53 27.99
CA ILE A 13 6.35 17.90 29.41
C ILE A 13 7.51 18.87 29.65
N ARG A 14 7.21 20.16 29.84
CA ARG A 14 8.21 21.05 30.43
C ARG A 14 8.25 20.74 31.92
N PRO A 15 9.43 20.39 32.48
CA PRO A 15 9.55 20.29 33.93
C PRO A 15 9.45 21.70 34.51
N GLU A 16 8.24 22.10 34.92
CA GLU A 16 8.03 23.29 35.72
C GLU A 16 8.20 22.97 37.20
N ARG A 17 8.47 24.02 37.99
CA ARG A 17 8.70 23.93 39.44
C ARG A 17 7.50 23.35 40.22
N ASP A 18 6.31 23.41 39.62
CA ASP A 18 5.03 22.95 40.16
C ASP A 18 4.53 21.63 39.54
N GLY A 19 5.37 20.95 38.74
CA GLY A 19 5.06 19.67 38.12
C GLY A 19 4.98 19.72 36.59
N PRO A 20 4.84 18.55 35.94
CA PRO A 20 4.75 18.46 34.49
C PRO A 20 3.45 19.10 33.98
N ARG A 21 3.55 20.12 33.10
CA ARG A 21 2.41 20.64 32.34
C ARG A 21 2.44 20.12 30.91
N LEU A 22 1.29 19.64 30.43
CA LEU A 22 1.06 19.34 29.02
C LEU A 22 0.75 20.66 28.31
N GLU A 23 1.65 21.12 27.44
CA GLU A 23 1.36 22.19 26.48
C GLU A 23 0.91 21.56 25.16
N PHE A 24 -0.31 21.90 24.74
CA PHE A 24 -0.81 21.55 23.42
C PHE A 24 -0.43 22.69 22.48
N ASP A 25 0.24 22.39 21.37
CA ASP A 25 0.38 23.41 20.32
C ASP A 25 -1.01 23.72 19.78
N VAL A 26 -1.21 25.01 19.49
CA VAL A 26 -2.41 25.51 18.86
C VAL A 26 -2.05 25.81 17.42
N TRP A 27 -2.79 25.24 16.48
CA TRP A 27 -2.61 25.50 15.06
C TRP A 27 -3.63 26.51 14.57
N GLU A 28 -3.19 27.33 13.63
CA GLU A 28 -4.03 28.26 12.90
C GLU A 28 -3.99 27.92 11.42
N PHE A 29 -5.17 27.85 10.78
CA PHE A 29 -5.29 27.66 9.34
C PHE A 29 -6.57 28.30 8.82
N ASP A 30 -6.56 28.73 7.56
CA ASP A 30 -7.72 29.37 6.95
C ASP A 30 -8.70 28.34 6.40
N ALA A 31 -8.17 27.36 5.67
CA ALA A 31 -8.91 26.26 5.06
C ALA A 31 -8.02 25.02 5.01
N ALA A 32 -8.63 23.85 4.85
CA ALA A 32 -7.91 22.59 4.78
C ALA A 32 -8.63 21.61 3.85
N THR A 33 -7.88 20.63 3.36
CA THR A 33 -8.42 19.54 2.56
C THR A 33 -7.84 18.24 3.08
N LEU A 34 -8.71 17.33 3.48
CA LEU A 34 -8.31 15.98 3.86
C LEU A 34 -8.59 15.04 2.70
N VAL A 35 -7.61 14.20 2.38
CA VAL A 35 -7.70 13.22 1.31
C VAL A 35 -7.42 11.85 1.89
N TYR A 36 -8.31 10.90 1.65
CA TYR A 36 -8.13 9.52 2.06
C TYR A 36 -8.29 8.58 0.85
N PRO A 37 -7.39 7.59 0.67
CA PRO A 37 -7.51 6.63 -0.41
C PRO A 37 -8.70 5.68 -0.17
N ALA A 38 -9.49 5.44 -1.20
CA ALA A 38 -10.53 4.42 -1.23
C ALA A 38 -10.29 3.52 -2.43
N LEU A 39 -9.90 2.27 -2.20
CA LEU A 39 -9.58 1.34 -3.29
C LEU A 39 -10.87 0.72 -3.83
N GLY A 40 -11.05 0.75 -5.16
CA GLY A 40 -12.19 0.12 -5.82
C GLY A 40 -12.15 -1.41 -5.69
N ALA A 41 -10.97 -2.00 -5.87
CA ALA A 41 -10.72 -3.43 -5.67
C ALA A 41 -9.24 -3.72 -5.33
N THR A 42 -9.04 -4.78 -4.55
CA THR A 42 -7.76 -5.43 -4.31
C THR A 42 -7.83 -6.88 -4.77
N ALA A 43 -6.76 -7.67 -4.56
CA ALA A 43 -6.85 -9.11 -4.77
C ALA A 43 -7.91 -9.77 -3.87
N SER A 44 -8.17 -9.20 -2.69
CA SER A 44 -8.97 -9.82 -1.64
C SER A 44 -10.16 -8.98 -1.20
N SER A 45 -10.43 -7.83 -1.81
CA SER A 45 -11.56 -6.97 -1.43
C SER A 45 -12.12 -6.17 -2.59
N ILE A 46 -13.41 -5.86 -2.53
CA ILE A 46 -14.10 -4.99 -3.47
C ILE A 46 -14.90 -3.96 -2.68
N LEU A 47 -14.87 -2.71 -3.13
CA LEU A 47 -15.65 -1.63 -2.53
C LEU A 47 -17.16 -1.88 -2.68
N GLU A 48 -17.89 -1.85 -1.56
CA GLU A 48 -19.34 -2.10 -1.53
C GLU A 48 -20.10 -0.86 -1.98
N VAL A 49 -20.24 -0.70 -3.30
CA VAL A 49 -21.04 0.36 -3.90
C VAL A 49 -22.52 -0.03 -4.07
N ARG A 50 -22.88 -1.28 -3.77
CA ARG A 50 -24.23 -1.83 -3.90
C ARG A 50 -24.70 -2.50 -2.62
N GLY A 51 -25.90 -2.14 -2.17
CA GLY A 51 -26.53 -2.74 -1.00
C GLY A 51 -27.27 -4.05 -1.31
N PRO A 52 -27.88 -4.70 -0.29
CA PRO A 52 -28.52 -6.00 -0.43
C PRO A 52 -29.68 -6.04 -1.43
N SER A 53 -30.29 -4.90 -1.77
CA SER A 53 -31.34 -4.82 -2.80
C SER A 53 -30.87 -4.17 -4.11
N ASP A 54 -29.55 -4.18 -4.35
CA ASP A 54 -28.88 -3.56 -5.50
C ASP A 54 -29.01 -2.02 -5.51
N GLU A 55 -29.26 -1.40 -4.33
CA GLU A 55 -29.21 0.06 -4.17
C GLU A 55 -27.78 0.55 -4.33
N GLU A 56 -27.55 1.73 -4.93
CA GLU A 56 -26.27 2.41 -4.74
C GLU A 56 -26.16 2.88 -3.28
N VAL A 57 -25.17 2.37 -2.55
CA VAL A 57 -24.87 2.78 -1.17
C VAL A 57 -23.54 3.54 -1.14
N PRO A 58 -23.40 4.58 -0.30
CA PRO A 58 -22.13 5.29 -0.17
C PRO A 58 -21.11 4.35 0.46
N ALA A 59 -20.23 3.79 -0.38
CA ALA A 59 -19.18 2.87 0.07
C ALA A 59 -18.09 3.55 0.90
N VAL A 60 -18.08 4.89 0.92
CA VAL A 60 -17.23 5.72 1.76
C VAL A 60 -18.13 6.69 2.49
N SER A 61 -17.87 6.93 3.77
CA SER A 61 -18.43 8.03 4.54
C SER A 61 -17.38 8.54 5.50
N GLY A 62 -17.57 9.73 6.07
CA GLY A 62 -16.64 10.22 7.06
C GLY A 62 -16.95 11.64 7.49
N LYS A 63 -16.29 12.06 8.56
CA LYS A 63 -16.44 13.39 9.14
C LYS A 63 -15.10 13.91 9.63
N VAL A 64 -15.01 15.23 9.66
CA VAL A 64 -13.90 15.97 10.21
C VAL A 64 -14.42 16.83 11.34
N GLU A 65 -13.81 16.69 12.50
CA GLU A 65 -14.12 17.43 13.72
C GLU A 65 -12.94 18.30 14.14
N LEU A 66 -13.24 19.53 14.57
CA LEU A 66 -12.28 20.46 15.12
C LEU A 66 -12.68 20.81 16.55
N ASN A 67 -11.88 20.43 17.53
CA ASN A 67 -12.22 20.58 18.96
C ASN A 67 -13.65 20.08 19.27
N ASP A 68 -13.95 18.82 18.92
CA ASP A 68 -15.26 18.15 19.11
C ASP A 68 -16.45 18.75 18.34
N ARG A 69 -16.20 19.57 17.31
CA ARG A 69 -17.25 20.13 16.44
C ARG A 69 -17.07 19.65 15.00
N ILE A 70 -18.10 19.04 14.43
CA ILE A 70 -18.12 18.66 13.02
C ILE A 70 -18.00 19.93 12.17
N ILE A 71 -16.93 20.01 11.37
CA ILE A 71 -16.66 21.10 10.43
C ILE A 71 -16.84 20.66 8.97
N SER A 72 -16.86 19.36 8.70
CA SER A 72 -17.11 18.80 7.37
C SER A 72 -17.55 17.34 7.51
N ASP A 73 -18.71 16.99 6.98
CA ASP A 73 -19.20 15.61 6.81
C ASP A 73 -19.55 15.28 5.34
N GLU A 74 -19.41 16.26 4.45
CA GLU A 74 -19.53 16.10 3.01
C GLU A 74 -18.17 15.81 2.37
N PHE A 75 -18.17 14.94 1.36
CA PHE A 75 -16.95 14.58 0.63
C PHE A 75 -17.21 14.38 -0.86
N THR A 76 -16.14 14.46 -1.65
CA THR A 76 -16.14 14.13 -3.07
C THR A 76 -15.25 12.93 -3.32
N VAL A 77 -15.71 11.97 -4.15
CA VAL A 77 -14.87 10.85 -4.60
C VAL A 77 -14.28 11.17 -5.97
N LEU A 78 -12.97 11.32 -6.01
CA LEU A 78 -12.20 11.50 -7.23
C LEU A 78 -11.74 10.14 -7.75
N LYS A 79 -12.20 9.75 -8.93
CA LYS A 79 -11.79 8.51 -9.62
C LYS A 79 -10.72 8.75 -10.69
N GLN A 80 -10.48 10.02 -11.03
CA GLN A 80 -9.58 10.44 -12.10
C GLN A 80 -8.47 11.34 -11.54
N GLY A 81 -7.29 11.22 -12.11
CA GLY A 81 -6.14 12.06 -11.82
C GLY A 81 -6.20 13.42 -12.54
N ILE A 82 -5.17 14.23 -12.27
CA ILE A 82 -4.96 15.51 -12.97
C ILE A 82 -4.70 15.18 -14.45
N GLY A 83 -5.67 15.48 -15.32
CA GLY A 83 -5.64 15.13 -16.75
C GLY A 83 -6.75 14.17 -17.21
N GLY A 84 -7.63 13.73 -16.32
CA GLY A 84 -8.83 12.94 -16.67
C GLY A 84 -8.59 11.44 -16.87
N GLY A 85 -7.34 10.97 -16.81
CA GLY A 85 -7.00 9.54 -16.76
C GLY A 85 -7.37 8.90 -15.41
N PRO A 86 -7.45 7.57 -15.34
CA PRO A 86 -7.66 6.88 -14.07
C PRO A 86 -6.52 7.20 -13.10
N LEU A 87 -6.83 7.26 -11.81
CA LEU A 87 -5.80 7.28 -10.77
C LEU A 87 -5.01 5.95 -10.79
N PRO A 88 -3.73 5.98 -10.38
CA PRO A 88 -2.88 4.78 -10.35
C PRO A 88 -3.57 3.62 -9.64
N ALA A 89 -3.46 2.43 -10.24
CA ALA A 89 -3.88 1.19 -9.63
C ALA A 89 -5.34 1.16 -9.16
N GLY A 90 -6.27 1.79 -9.88
CA GLY A 90 -7.71 1.74 -9.52
C GLY A 90 -8.04 2.43 -8.20
N THR A 91 -7.14 3.26 -7.69
CA THR A 91 -7.31 4.03 -6.46
C THR A 91 -8.36 5.11 -6.67
N TRP A 92 -9.29 5.30 -5.74
CA TRP A 92 -10.11 6.51 -5.66
C TRP A 92 -9.63 7.37 -4.49
N ARG A 93 -9.94 8.66 -4.51
CA ARG A 93 -9.61 9.59 -3.42
C ARG A 93 -10.88 10.21 -2.89
N ALA A 94 -11.22 9.94 -1.64
CA ALA A 94 -12.26 10.66 -0.94
C ALA A 94 -11.66 11.96 -0.37
N GLN A 95 -12.31 13.09 -0.67
CA GLN A 95 -11.83 14.42 -0.31
C GLN A 95 -12.86 15.16 0.52
N TRP A 96 -12.50 15.54 1.74
CA TRP A 96 -13.26 16.44 2.61
C TRP A 96 -12.67 17.84 2.53
N GLN A 97 -13.51 18.81 2.23
CA GLN A 97 -13.11 20.21 2.16
C GLN A 97 -13.57 20.93 3.43
N ILE A 98 -12.62 21.57 4.11
CA ILE A 98 -12.91 22.48 5.20
C ILE A 98 -12.91 23.89 4.59
N PRO A 99 -14.09 24.53 4.48
CA PRO A 99 -14.19 25.85 3.86
C PRO A 99 -13.47 26.90 4.73
N PRO A 100 -13.08 28.05 4.15
CA PRO A 100 -12.56 29.17 4.92
C PRO A 100 -13.44 29.52 6.12
N ALA A 101 -12.81 29.84 7.26
CA ALA A 101 -13.55 30.28 8.45
C ALA A 101 -14.41 31.53 8.14
N GLU A 102 -15.62 31.60 8.69
CA GLU A 102 -16.53 32.75 8.47
C GLU A 102 -15.91 34.09 8.95
N SER A 103 -15.03 34.03 9.95
CA SER A 103 -14.24 35.16 10.41
C SER A 103 -12.89 34.71 10.96
N GLY A 104 -11.80 35.29 10.45
CA GLY A 104 -10.44 35.00 10.92
C GLY A 104 -9.90 33.66 10.39
N SER A 105 -9.18 32.95 11.24
CA SER A 105 -8.65 31.60 10.99
C SER A 105 -9.32 30.59 11.92
N TYR A 106 -9.30 29.31 11.55
CA TYR A 106 -9.56 28.25 12.51
C TYR A 106 -8.43 28.21 13.54
N THR A 107 -8.79 27.98 14.79
CA THR A 107 -7.84 27.73 15.87
C THR A 107 -8.13 26.35 16.45
N ALA A 108 -7.17 25.44 16.34
CA ALA A 108 -7.38 24.04 16.68
C ALA A 108 -6.28 23.52 17.60
N ARG A 109 -6.68 22.78 18.63
CA ARG A 109 -5.77 21.92 19.40
C ARG A 109 -5.80 20.48 18.90
N GLU A 110 -6.90 20.11 18.28
CA GLU A 110 -7.19 18.75 17.87
C GLU A 110 -8.03 18.78 16.60
N LEU A 111 -7.63 17.95 15.64
CA LEU A 111 -8.40 17.62 14.45
C LEU A 111 -8.64 16.11 14.47
N ASP A 112 -9.90 15.72 14.54
CA ASP A 112 -10.33 14.33 14.45
C ASP A 112 -10.90 14.07 13.06
N PHE A 113 -10.41 13.02 12.42
CA PHE A 113 -10.87 12.57 11.12
C PHE A 113 -11.32 11.12 11.22
N GLU A 114 -12.60 10.89 10.95
CA GLU A 114 -13.20 9.56 10.92
C GLU A 114 -13.59 9.25 9.49
N VAL A 115 -13.16 8.08 8.99
CA VAL A 115 -13.55 7.56 7.69
C VAL A 115 -14.01 6.12 7.81
N THR A 116 -15.16 5.82 7.23
CA THR A 116 -15.67 4.47 7.08
C THR A 116 -15.66 4.09 5.61
N ILE A 117 -15.08 2.93 5.31
CA ILE A 117 -15.06 2.33 3.98
C ILE A 117 -15.68 0.94 4.07
N SER A 118 -16.77 0.73 3.33
CA SER A 118 -17.46 -0.55 3.23
C SER A 118 -16.85 -1.36 2.10
N GLN A 119 -16.35 -2.56 2.43
CA GLN A 119 -15.70 -3.47 1.49
C GLN A 119 -16.16 -4.89 1.77
N SER A 120 -16.44 -5.63 0.71
CA SER A 120 -16.58 -7.08 0.78
C SER A 120 -15.20 -7.69 0.67
N CYS A 121 -14.79 -8.44 1.68
CA CYS A 121 -13.51 -9.15 1.71
C CYS A 121 -13.70 -10.63 1.36
N TYR A 122 -12.72 -11.19 0.68
CA TYR A 122 -12.74 -12.56 0.18
C TYR A 122 -11.48 -13.28 0.61
N ARG A 123 -11.61 -14.58 0.87
CA ARG A 123 -10.45 -15.46 0.92
C ARG A 123 -9.95 -15.70 -0.49
N THR A 124 -8.79 -15.14 -0.81
CA THR A 124 -8.18 -15.27 -2.14
C THR A 124 -7.48 -16.62 -2.30
N GLU A 125 -7.94 -17.40 -3.27
CA GLU A 125 -7.30 -18.64 -3.70
C GLU A 125 -6.69 -18.47 -5.09
N PHE A 126 -5.42 -18.83 -5.23
CA PHE A 126 -4.68 -18.67 -6.48
C PHE A 126 -4.50 -20.00 -7.21
N ASP A 127 -5.08 -20.08 -8.41
CA ASP A 127 -4.87 -21.21 -9.32
C ASP A 127 -3.53 -21.06 -10.05
N GLU A 128 -2.47 -21.56 -9.41
CA GLU A 128 -1.11 -21.61 -9.95
C GLU A 128 -1.02 -22.29 -11.33
N ARG A 129 -1.87 -23.28 -11.61
CA ARG A 129 -1.82 -24.02 -12.88
C ARG A 129 -2.42 -23.20 -14.01
N ARG A 130 -3.58 -22.59 -13.80
CA ARG A 130 -4.20 -21.71 -14.78
C ARG A 130 -3.34 -20.46 -15.00
N ALA A 131 -2.85 -19.84 -13.94
CA ALA A 131 -1.97 -18.67 -14.05
C ALA A 131 -0.70 -18.99 -14.86
N ALA A 132 -0.12 -20.18 -14.70
CA ALA A 132 1.07 -20.60 -15.46
C ALA A 132 0.83 -20.85 -16.95
N GLN A 133 -0.44 -20.83 -17.40
CA GLN A 133 -0.80 -20.96 -18.81
C GLN A 133 -0.91 -19.59 -19.50
N LEU A 134 -1.23 -18.54 -18.75
CA LEU A 134 -1.44 -17.18 -19.28
C LEU A 134 -0.15 -16.63 -19.90
N ASP A 135 -0.25 -16.18 -21.15
CA ASP A 135 0.83 -15.51 -21.86
C ASP A 135 0.96 -14.04 -21.43
N TRP A 136 2.05 -13.41 -21.87
CA TRP A 136 2.12 -11.95 -21.85
C TRP A 136 1.05 -11.38 -22.79
N PRO A 137 0.43 -10.24 -22.45
CA PRO A 137 -0.50 -9.59 -23.37
C PRO A 137 0.18 -9.27 -24.70
N GLU A 138 -0.51 -9.53 -25.80
CA GLU A 138 -0.07 -9.04 -27.12
C GLU A 138 -0.27 -7.52 -27.23
N GLY A 139 -1.34 -7.02 -26.60
CA GLY A 139 -1.68 -5.61 -26.51
C GLY A 139 -1.14 -4.88 -25.27
N PRO A 140 -1.58 -3.62 -25.04
CA PRO A 140 -1.29 -2.92 -23.80
C PRO A 140 -1.98 -3.60 -22.61
N TRP A 141 -1.44 -3.40 -21.41
CA TRP A 141 -2.14 -3.82 -20.20
C TRP A 141 -3.47 -3.09 -20.06
N PRO A 142 -4.46 -3.68 -19.35
CA PRO A 142 -5.67 -2.96 -18.97
C PRO A 142 -5.33 -1.62 -18.31
N PRO A 143 -6.10 -0.53 -18.56
CA PRO A 143 -5.73 0.82 -18.12
C PRO A 143 -5.42 0.95 -16.62
N GLU A 144 -6.10 0.16 -15.78
CA GLU A 144 -5.85 0.13 -14.34
C GLU A 144 -4.46 -0.43 -14.00
N ALA A 145 -4.06 -1.52 -14.65
CA ALA A 145 -2.76 -2.15 -14.48
C ALA A 145 -1.67 -1.27 -15.09
N GLU A 146 -1.87 -0.77 -16.31
CA GLU A 146 -0.92 0.14 -16.99
C GLU A 146 -0.62 1.40 -16.16
N ALA A 147 -1.62 1.95 -15.46
CA ALA A 147 -1.44 3.11 -14.60
C ALA A 147 -0.47 2.86 -13.43
N THR A 148 -0.12 1.61 -13.12
CA THR A 148 0.90 1.30 -12.12
C THR A 148 2.32 1.63 -12.55
N PHE A 149 2.60 1.83 -13.85
CA PHE A 149 3.93 2.27 -14.27
C PHE A 149 4.20 3.75 -13.97
N GLN A 150 3.21 4.49 -13.45
CA GLN A 150 3.43 5.86 -12.99
C GLN A 150 4.31 5.88 -11.73
N PRO A 151 5.11 6.96 -11.54
CA PRO A 151 5.96 7.09 -10.36
C PRO A 151 5.18 6.97 -9.05
N GLN A 152 5.72 6.21 -8.11
CA GLN A 152 5.16 5.98 -6.79
C GLN A 152 6.16 6.29 -5.67
N MET A 153 5.67 6.90 -4.59
CA MET A 153 6.47 7.18 -3.40
C MET A 153 7.07 5.88 -2.82
N PHE A 154 8.33 5.96 -2.37
CA PHE A 154 9.19 4.88 -1.87
C PHE A 154 9.55 3.79 -2.89
N VAL A 155 8.99 3.83 -4.10
CA VAL A 155 9.42 3.00 -5.22
C VAL A 155 10.32 3.81 -6.15
N ASP A 156 9.87 4.99 -6.55
CA ASP A 156 10.50 5.83 -7.57
C ASP A 156 11.02 7.17 -7.01
N PHE A 157 10.50 7.64 -5.87
CA PHE A 157 10.90 8.88 -5.21
C PHE A 157 10.69 8.83 -3.69
N ASP A 158 11.40 9.67 -2.94
CA ASP A 158 11.33 9.75 -1.48
C ASP A 158 10.11 10.52 -0.94
N ALA A 159 9.98 10.60 0.38
CA ALA A 159 8.89 11.34 1.03
C ALA A 159 8.91 12.85 0.74
N GLN A 160 10.02 13.39 0.23
CA GLN A 160 10.19 14.79 -0.17
C GLN A 160 9.94 14.99 -1.68
N GLY A 161 9.58 13.93 -2.41
CA GLY A 161 9.34 13.97 -3.84
C GLY A 161 10.60 13.99 -4.70
N GLN A 162 11.77 13.71 -4.13
CA GLN A 162 13.01 13.59 -4.91
C GLN A 162 13.08 12.19 -5.54
N GLY A 163 13.23 12.15 -6.87
CA GLY A 163 13.38 10.90 -7.61
C GLY A 163 14.63 10.13 -7.19
N TYR A 164 14.49 8.82 -7.06
CA TYR A 164 15.62 7.93 -6.80
C TYR A 164 16.47 7.69 -8.04
N ASP A 165 17.74 7.39 -7.85
CA ASP A 165 18.56 6.72 -8.87
C ASP A 165 18.19 5.24 -8.89
N MET A 166 17.56 4.79 -9.97
CA MET A 166 17.12 3.41 -10.14
C MET A 166 18.19 2.48 -10.73
N ALA A 167 19.40 2.98 -11.00
CA ALA A 167 20.52 2.15 -11.47
C ALA A 167 20.82 0.92 -10.58
N PRO A 168 20.71 0.98 -9.23
CA PRO A 168 20.88 -0.19 -8.38
C PRO A 168 19.84 -1.29 -8.63
N VAL A 169 18.58 -0.93 -8.91
CA VAL A 169 17.51 -1.89 -9.22
C VAL A 169 17.81 -2.59 -10.53
N LEU A 170 18.20 -1.84 -11.56
CA LEU A 170 18.57 -2.39 -12.86
C LEU A 170 19.82 -3.30 -12.76
N SER A 171 20.82 -2.90 -11.96
CA SER A 171 22.03 -3.69 -11.73
C SER A 171 21.73 -5.04 -11.06
N LEU A 172 20.73 -5.11 -10.16
CA LEU A 172 20.28 -6.37 -9.59
C LEU A 172 19.61 -7.26 -10.62
N LEU A 173 18.75 -6.69 -11.46
CA LEU A 173 18.12 -7.41 -12.55
C LEU A 173 19.17 -7.99 -13.50
N ASP A 174 20.14 -7.19 -13.94
CA ASP A 174 21.23 -7.65 -14.80
C ASP A 174 22.02 -8.80 -14.16
N LYS A 175 22.30 -8.69 -12.86
CA LYS A 175 22.98 -9.73 -12.08
C LYS A 175 22.17 -11.04 -12.05
N TRP A 176 20.87 -10.97 -11.80
CA TRP A 176 20.00 -12.16 -11.73
C TRP A 176 19.63 -12.72 -13.11
N ALA A 177 19.62 -11.87 -14.13
CA ALA A 177 19.36 -12.26 -15.51
C ALA A 177 20.51 -13.10 -16.10
N GLU A 178 21.69 -13.07 -15.47
CA GLU A 178 22.91 -13.77 -15.91
C GLU A 178 23.30 -13.40 -17.35
N GLY A 179 23.15 -12.12 -17.69
CA GLY A 179 23.46 -11.58 -19.02
C GLY A 179 22.31 -11.63 -20.03
N ARG A 180 21.12 -12.11 -19.64
CA ARG A 180 19.91 -11.99 -20.46
C ARG A 180 19.33 -10.59 -20.41
N SER A 181 18.76 -10.13 -21.52
CA SER A 181 17.96 -8.90 -21.54
C SER A 181 16.60 -9.11 -20.88
N VAL A 182 15.93 -8.01 -20.50
CA VAL A 182 14.54 -8.04 -20.00
C VAL A 182 13.61 -8.70 -21.03
N GLU A 183 13.81 -8.41 -22.32
CA GLU A 183 13.03 -9.02 -23.40
C GLU A 183 13.24 -10.54 -23.45
N GLU A 184 14.48 -11.02 -23.33
CA GLU A 184 14.78 -12.45 -23.28
C GLU A 184 14.15 -13.12 -22.06
N MET A 185 14.17 -12.47 -20.90
CA MET A 185 13.51 -12.98 -19.69
C MET A 185 11.99 -13.13 -19.90
N ARG A 186 11.33 -12.14 -20.52
CA ARG A 186 9.90 -12.19 -20.83
C ARG A 186 9.57 -13.27 -21.86
N ASN A 187 10.41 -13.42 -22.89
CA ASN A 187 10.20 -14.42 -23.94
C ASN A 187 10.43 -15.87 -23.44
N GLN A 188 11.20 -16.06 -22.37
CA GLN A 188 11.50 -17.38 -21.82
C GLN A 188 10.57 -17.81 -20.69
N ALA A 189 9.81 -16.90 -20.10
CA ALA A 189 8.97 -17.18 -18.93
C ALA A 189 7.60 -16.52 -19.04
N LYS A 190 6.56 -17.27 -18.66
CA LYS A 190 5.21 -16.74 -18.47
C LYS A 190 5.21 -15.67 -17.36
N PRO A 191 4.33 -14.66 -17.40
CA PRO A 191 4.33 -13.55 -16.44
C PRO A 191 4.36 -13.99 -14.98
N VAL A 192 3.50 -14.94 -14.59
CA VAL A 192 3.46 -15.47 -13.22
C VAL A 192 4.77 -16.15 -12.82
N MET A 193 5.40 -16.90 -13.73
CA MET A 193 6.62 -17.65 -13.44
C MET A 193 7.79 -16.68 -13.23
N LEU A 194 7.85 -15.62 -14.03
CA LEU A 194 8.83 -14.55 -13.87
C LEU A 194 8.59 -13.79 -12.56
N ALA A 195 7.35 -13.41 -12.25
CA ALA A 195 6.98 -12.74 -11.01
C ALA A 195 7.38 -13.58 -9.78
N LYS A 196 7.13 -14.89 -9.83
CA LYS A 196 7.45 -15.83 -8.75
C LYS A 196 8.95 -15.98 -8.52
N TRP A 197 9.72 -16.11 -9.59
CA TRP A 197 11.19 -16.16 -9.50
C TRP A 197 11.76 -14.85 -8.95
N LEU A 198 11.29 -13.71 -9.44
CA LEU A 198 11.72 -12.39 -8.96
C LEU A 198 11.35 -12.16 -7.49
N ALA A 199 10.14 -12.55 -7.04
CA ALA A 199 9.80 -12.53 -5.61
C ALA A 199 10.79 -13.35 -4.79
N GLY A 200 11.11 -14.56 -5.25
CA GLY A 200 12.13 -15.40 -4.65
C GLY A 200 13.49 -14.69 -4.55
N GLN A 201 13.99 -14.12 -5.64
CA GLN A 201 15.26 -13.40 -5.66
C GLN A 201 15.27 -12.24 -4.66
N THR A 202 14.23 -11.40 -4.66
CA THR A 202 14.11 -10.25 -3.75
C THR A 202 14.09 -10.68 -2.28
N ILE A 203 13.33 -11.74 -1.95
CA ILE A 203 13.28 -12.33 -0.60
C ILE A 203 14.68 -12.80 -0.14
N THR A 204 15.46 -13.38 -1.04
CA THR A 204 16.82 -13.85 -0.70
C THR A 204 17.84 -12.72 -0.58
N HIS A 205 17.67 -11.63 -1.35
CA HIS A 205 18.61 -10.51 -1.44
C HIS A 205 18.53 -9.59 -0.23
N VAL A 206 17.32 -9.20 0.18
CA VAL A 206 17.14 -8.20 1.24
C VAL A 206 17.15 -8.84 2.61
N GLN A 207 17.95 -8.30 3.52
CA GLN A 207 17.82 -8.53 4.95
C GLN A 207 16.98 -7.42 5.59
N THR A 208 15.82 -7.78 6.12
CA THR A 208 14.92 -6.85 6.81
C THR A 208 15.39 -6.58 8.25
N ASN A 209 15.31 -5.33 8.69
CA ASN A 209 15.57 -4.89 10.05
C ASN A 209 14.58 -3.77 10.43
N GLY A 210 13.69 -4.05 11.38
CA GLY A 210 12.62 -3.13 11.77
C GLY A 210 11.42 -3.14 10.82
N GLU A 211 10.31 -2.62 11.32
CA GLU A 211 9.01 -2.62 10.63
C GLU A 211 8.89 -1.53 9.56
N GLY A 212 9.71 -0.48 9.64
CA GLY A 212 9.60 0.70 8.76
C GLY A 212 8.44 1.63 9.10
N LEU A 213 7.92 1.55 10.33
CA LEU A 213 6.89 2.44 10.85
C LEU A 213 7.52 3.51 11.75
N ALA A 214 7.11 4.76 11.52
CA ALA A 214 7.48 5.89 12.37
C ALA A 214 6.40 6.11 13.42
N PHE A 215 6.80 6.19 14.68
CA PHE A 215 5.94 6.52 15.82
C PHE A 215 6.43 7.79 16.51
N ASP A 216 5.50 8.56 17.07
CA ASP A 216 5.83 9.73 17.88
C ASP A 216 6.26 9.31 19.30
N LYS A 217 6.51 10.29 20.18
CA LYS A 217 6.89 10.02 21.59
C LYS A 217 5.77 9.39 22.42
N THR A 218 4.54 9.44 21.94
CA THR A 218 3.36 8.86 22.60
C THR A 218 3.05 7.45 22.12
N GLY A 219 3.80 6.96 21.12
CA GLY A 219 3.61 5.66 20.49
C GLY A 219 2.49 5.66 19.45
N LEU A 220 2.02 6.83 19.01
CA LEU A 220 1.08 6.97 17.91
C LEU A 220 1.82 6.93 16.57
N TRP A 221 1.26 6.19 15.62
CA TRP A 221 1.81 6.13 14.27
C TRP A 221 1.73 7.49 13.58
N GLN A 222 2.84 7.93 13.00
CA GLN A 222 2.96 9.21 12.29
C GLN A 222 3.39 9.04 10.83
N GLY A 223 3.67 7.82 10.39
CA GLY A 223 4.01 7.55 9.00
C GLY A 223 4.98 6.38 8.83
N PHE A 224 5.69 6.42 7.70
CA PHE A 224 6.63 5.38 7.30
C PHE A 224 8.06 5.89 7.44
N ASP A 225 8.94 5.04 7.98
CA ASP A 225 10.38 5.23 8.05
C ASP A 225 11.05 4.21 7.12
N THR A 226 11.08 4.53 5.83
CA THR A 226 11.53 3.65 4.73
C THR A 226 12.52 4.42 3.85
N GLU A 227 13.60 3.76 3.46
CA GLU A 227 14.63 4.34 2.59
C GLU A 227 14.26 4.21 1.10
N GLY A 228 13.39 3.24 0.77
CA GLY A 228 12.83 2.99 -0.54
C GLY A 228 13.57 1.91 -1.34
N ALA A 229 13.01 1.61 -2.52
CA ALA A 229 13.45 0.51 -3.38
C ALA A 229 14.92 0.62 -3.81
N ALA A 230 15.38 1.81 -4.19
CA ALA A 230 16.74 2.02 -4.69
C ALA A 230 17.82 1.72 -3.62
N VAL A 231 17.58 2.13 -2.38
CA VAL A 231 18.52 1.89 -1.26
C VAL A 231 18.52 0.42 -0.87
N ALA A 232 17.34 -0.21 -0.83
CA ALA A 232 17.22 -1.64 -0.58
C ALA A 232 17.93 -2.49 -1.66
N ALA A 233 17.83 -2.07 -2.92
CA ALA A 233 18.55 -2.71 -4.01
C ALA A 233 20.07 -2.62 -3.83
N ALA A 234 20.57 -1.41 -3.56
CA ALA A 234 22.01 -1.13 -3.45
C ALA A 234 22.66 -1.85 -2.26
N THR A 235 21.98 -1.87 -1.11
CA THR A 235 22.58 -2.34 0.15
C THR A 235 22.24 -3.79 0.49
N GLY A 236 21.17 -4.34 -0.10
CA GLY A 236 20.61 -5.63 0.32
C GLY A 236 20.05 -5.60 1.74
N ARG A 237 19.73 -4.41 2.26
CA ARG A 237 19.16 -4.19 3.59
C ARG A 237 17.99 -3.22 3.50
N GLY A 238 17.06 -3.33 4.43
CA GLY A 238 15.94 -2.40 4.55
C GLY A 238 15.03 -2.79 5.69
N THR A 239 13.90 -2.12 5.79
CA THR A 239 12.78 -2.46 6.66
C THR A 239 11.85 -3.46 5.99
N GLU A 240 10.83 -3.89 6.72
CA GLU A 240 9.75 -4.71 6.19
C GLU A 240 8.89 -4.02 5.12
N ILE A 241 9.00 -2.70 4.97
CA ILE A 241 8.32 -1.91 3.93
C ILE A 241 9.22 -1.71 2.71
N ASP A 242 10.53 -1.59 2.91
CA ASP A 242 11.48 -1.47 1.80
C ASP A 242 11.47 -2.72 0.89
N LEU A 243 11.24 -3.90 1.48
CA LEU A 243 11.17 -5.16 0.75
C LEU A 243 10.04 -5.21 -0.30
N PRO A 244 8.76 -4.95 0.03
CA PRO A 244 7.70 -4.85 -0.97
C PRO A 244 7.91 -3.69 -1.96
N CYS A 245 8.44 -2.54 -1.52
CA CYS A 245 8.80 -1.44 -2.43
C CYS A 245 9.82 -1.87 -3.49
N LEU A 246 10.89 -2.58 -3.10
CA LEU A 246 11.88 -3.12 -4.02
C LEU A 246 11.26 -4.15 -4.98
N LEU A 247 10.41 -5.04 -4.48
CA LEU A 247 9.76 -6.04 -5.33
C LEU A 247 8.88 -5.39 -6.40
N VAL A 248 8.14 -4.33 -6.06
CA VAL A 248 7.36 -3.54 -7.03
C VAL A 248 8.27 -2.89 -8.08
N ALA A 249 9.37 -2.27 -7.67
CA ALA A 249 10.33 -1.68 -8.60
C ALA A 249 10.88 -2.71 -9.60
N ILE A 250 11.22 -3.90 -9.10
CA ILE A 250 11.72 -5.03 -9.89
C ILE A 250 10.66 -5.53 -10.89
N TYR A 251 9.41 -5.71 -10.44
CA TYR A 251 8.31 -6.11 -11.31
C TYR A 251 8.07 -5.09 -12.42
N ARG A 252 8.01 -3.80 -12.07
CA ARG A 252 7.81 -2.73 -13.07
C ARG A 252 8.95 -2.65 -14.06
N ALA A 253 10.19 -2.82 -13.61
CA ALA A 253 11.38 -2.79 -14.47
C ALA A 253 11.42 -3.95 -15.50
N VAL A 254 10.72 -5.05 -15.24
CA VAL A 254 10.54 -6.14 -16.23
C VAL A 254 9.19 -6.08 -16.98
N GLY A 255 8.42 -5.01 -16.82
CA GLY A 255 7.15 -4.80 -17.49
C GLY A 255 5.95 -5.54 -16.88
N ILE A 256 6.05 -5.98 -15.62
CA ILE A 256 4.94 -6.55 -14.85
C ILE A 256 4.27 -5.40 -14.07
N PRO A 257 2.99 -5.09 -14.33
CA PRO A 257 2.26 -4.10 -13.55
C PRO A 257 2.16 -4.54 -12.10
N ALA A 258 2.55 -3.67 -11.17
CA ALA A 258 2.60 -3.99 -9.76
C ALA A 258 2.41 -2.75 -8.89
N ARG A 259 1.87 -2.95 -7.69
CA ARG A 259 1.60 -1.90 -6.71
C ARG A 259 1.96 -2.36 -5.31
N VAL A 260 2.31 -1.38 -4.47
CA VAL A 260 2.39 -1.59 -3.02
C VAL A 260 0.97 -1.47 -2.48
N VAL A 261 0.59 -2.38 -1.60
CA VAL A 261 -0.70 -2.36 -0.91
C VAL A 261 -0.43 -2.23 0.59
N ILE A 262 -1.19 -1.34 1.21
CA ILE A 262 -1.16 -1.11 2.65
C ILE A 262 -2.52 -1.53 3.20
N GLY A 263 -2.51 -2.36 4.23
CA GLY A 263 -3.72 -2.82 4.89
C GLY A 263 -3.53 -2.99 6.38
N PHE A 264 -4.59 -3.42 7.04
CA PHE A 264 -4.63 -3.63 8.48
C PHE A 264 -4.88 -5.10 8.74
N ASP A 265 -4.12 -5.66 9.66
CA ASP A 265 -4.35 -6.99 10.20
C ASP A 265 -5.23 -6.85 11.46
N GLU A 266 -6.52 -7.17 11.35
CA GLU A 266 -7.49 -7.01 12.44
C GLU A 266 -7.84 -8.38 13.06
N GLU A 267 -7.32 -8.66 14.25
CA GLU A 267 -7.70 -9.86 15.02
C GLU A 267 -8.99 -9.68 15.86
N SER A 268 -9.71 -8.56 15.74
CA SER A 268 -10.79 -8.20 16.68
C SER A 268 -11.92 -7.36 16.07
N GLU A 269 -12.93 -8.01 15.50
CA GLU A 269 -14.15 -7.35 14.99
C GLU A 269 -14.71 -6.28 15.95
N GLY A 270 -14.92 -5.07 15.42
CA GLY A 270 -15.76 -4.04 16.04
C GLY A 270 -15.09 -3.18 17.10
N LYS A 271 -13.76 -3.12 17.16
CA LYS A 271 -13.03 -2.18 18.03
C LYS A 271 -12.39 -1.07 17.21
N ASN A 272 -12.41 0.16 17.75
CA ASN A 272 -11.69 1.29 17.17
C ASN A 272 -10.19 0.95 17.08
N VAL A 273 -9.68 0.78 15.86
CA VAL A 273 -8.25 0.53 15.62
C VAL A 273 -7.51 1.87 15.73
N TYR A 274 -6.76 2.03 16.81
CA TYR A 274 -5.73 3.06 16.90
C TYR A 274 -4.39 2.43 16.53
N LEU A 275 -3.71 2.99 15.53
CA LEU A 275 -2.35 2.60 15.17
C LEU A 275 -1.38 2.99 16.30
N LYS A 276 -1.20 2.09 17.26
CA LYS A 276 -0.31 2.25 18.41
C LYS A 276 0.86 1.26 18.31
N GLN A 277 2.01 1.69 18.80
CA GLN A 277 3.19 0.85 18.94
C GLN A 277 2.88 -0.32 19.92
N GLY A 278 2.83 -1.57 19.43
CA GLY A 278 2.52 -2.75 20.26
C GLY A 278 2.33 -4.06 19.48
N ASP A 279 2.27 -5.17 20.22
CA ASP A 279 2.19 -6.57 19.76
C ASP A 279 0.76 -7.11 19.61
N GLY A 280 -0.24 -6.23 19.50
CA GLY A 280 -1.66 -6.59 19.39
C GLY A 280 -2.33 -6.22 18.06
N SER A 281 -3.54 -6.73 17.87
CA SER A 281 -4.48 -6.49 16.76
C SER A 281 -4.44 -5.06 16.19
N GLY A 282 -4.53 -4.93 14.86
CA GLY A 282 -4.56 -3.65 14.15
C GLY A 282 -3.22 -3.22 13.57
N GLN A 283 -2.29 -4.16 13.34
CA GLN A 283 -0.98 -3.84 12.78
C GLN A 283 -1.11 -3.48 11.30
N LEU A 284 -0.51 -2.35 10.93
CA LEU A 284 -0.39 -1.95 9.55
C LEU A 284 0.60 -2.89 8.85
N ARG A 285 0.16 -3.48 7.73
CA ARG A 285 0.97 -4.37 6.90
C ARG A 285 1.11 -3.82 5.50
N VAL A 286 2.23 -4.15 4.88
CA VAL A 286 2.55 -3.74 3.52
C VAL A 286 2.94 -4.96 2.69
N TRP A 287 2.28 -5.14 1.55
CA TRP A 287 2.55 -6.22 0.61
C TRP A 287 2.54 -5.72 -0.84
N VAL A 288 2.73 -6.63 -1.78
CA VAL A 288 2.73 -6.34 -3.22
C VAL A 288 1.53 -6.99 -3.87
N GLU A 289 0.93 -6.31 -4.84
CA GLU A 289 0.04 -6.95 -5.80
C GLU A 289 0.59 -6.74 -7.21
N PHE A 290 0.54 -7.77 -8.04
CA PHE A 290 0.85 -7.67 -9.47
C PHE A 290 -0.34 -8.10 -10.33
N ALA A 291 -0.45 -7.57 -11.54
CA ALA A 291 -1.56 -7.89 -12.43
C ALA A 291 -1.26 -9.15 -13.26
N LEU A 292 -2.26 -10.01 -13.39
CA LEU A 292 -2.34 -11.02 -14.45
C LEU A 292 -3.55 -10.73 -15.33
N TYR A 293 -3.36 -10.78 -16.64
CA TYR A 293 -4.40 -10.54 -17.64
C TYR A 293 -4.61 -11.80 -18.47
N ASP A 294 -5.86 -12.24 -18.53
CA ASP A 294 -6.36 -13.28 -19.40
C ASP A 294 -7.00 -12.58 -20.62
N GLU A 295 -6.23 -12.47 -21.70
CA GLU A 295 -6.61 -11.72 -22.90
C GLU A 295 -7.77 -12.40 -23.66
N ASP A 296 -7.85 -13.73 -23.61
CA ASP A 296 -8.93 -14.51 -24.24
C ASP A 296 -10.29 -14.20 -23.58
N GLU A 297 -10.31 -14.05 -22.26
CA GLU A 297 -11.51 -13.72 -21.48
C GLU A 297 -11.70 -12.21 -21.28
N MET A 298 -10.73 -11.38 -21.69
CA MET A 298 -10.66 -9.94 -21.40
C MET A 298 -10.84 -9.61 -19.92
N THR A 299 -10.23 -10.42 -19.04
CA THR A 299 -10.30 -10.23 -17.58
C THR A 299 -8.91 -10.11 -16.99
N PHE A 300 -8.73 -9.26 -15.98
CA PHE A 300 -7.50 -9.22 -15.20
C PHE A 300 -7.79 -9.31 -13.72
N GLY A 301 -6.79 -9.75 -12.96
CA GLY A 301 -6.85 -9.83 -11.51
C GLY A 301 -5.54 -9.41 -10.87
N TRP A 302 -5.65 -8.88 -9.66
CA TRP A 302 -4.51 -8.61 -8.80
C TRP A 302 -4.12 -9.89 -8.06
N VAL A 303 -2.83 -10.22 -8.08
CA VAL A 303 -2.26 -11.39 -7.40
C VAL A 303 -1.43 -10.89 -6.22
N PRO A 304 -1.76 -11.24 -4.97
CA PRO A 304 -1.06 -10.75 -3.80
C PRO A 304 0.25 -11.51 -3.59
N VAL A 305 1.28 -10.80 -3.18
CA VAL A 305 2.59 -11.35 -2.82
C VAL A 305 3.04 -10.65 -1.54
N ASP A 306 3.21 -11.41 -0.46
CA ASP A 306 3.72 -10.89 0.81
C ASP A 306 5.14 -11.44 1.09
N PRO A 307 6.17 -10.77 0.56
CA PRO A 307 7.56 -11.19 0.76
C PRO A 307 8.02 -11.01 2.22
N THR A 308 7.38 -10.10 2.96
CA THR A 308 7.69 -9.81 4.35
C THR A 308 7.20 -10.94 5.25
N GLN A 309 5.95 -11.36 5.10
CA GLN A 309 5.40 -12.46 5.88
C GLN A 309 6.07 -13.79 5.54
N TYR A 310 6.41 -14.01 4.26
CA TYR A 310 7.26 -15.14 3.88
C TYR A 310 8.57 -15.14 4.68
N ARG A 311 9.28 -14.00 4.71
CA ARG A 311 10.54 -13.88 5.46
C ARG A 311 10.35 -14.08 6.95
N ARG A 312 9.30 -13.53 7.57
CA ARG A 312 9.02 -13.71 9.00
C ARG A 312 8.83 -15.19 9.36
N LYS A 313 8.11 -15.96 8.52
CA LYS A 313 7.78 -17.37 8.81
C LYS A 313 8.83 -18.37 8.33
N ARG A 314 9.53 -18.09 7.22
CA ARG A 314 10.43 -19.02 6.52
C ARG A 314 11.87 -18.54 6.42
N GLY A 315 12.16 -17.30 6.79
CA GLY A 315 13.47 -16.68 6.60
C GLY A 315 13.75 -16.41 5.12
N ASN A 316 15.01 -16.52 4.72
CA ASN A 316 15.47 -16.25 3.34
C ASN A 316 15.61 -17.51 2.48
N ARG A 317 15.14 -18.66 2.94
CA ARG A 317 15.26 -19.93 2.20
C ARG A 317 14.02 -20.16 1.37
N LEU A 318 14.19 -20.39 0.07
CA LEU A 318 13.08 -20.71 -0.83
C LEU A 318 12.78 -22.21 -0.82
N PRO A 319 11.52 -22.64 -1.03
CA PRO A 319 11.16 -24.05 -1.06
C PRO A 319 11.78 -24.74 -2.28
N ASN A 320 12.19 -26.00 -2.16
CA ASN A 320 12.69 -26.75 -3.31
C ASN A 320 11.59 -26.89 -4.39
N GLY A 321 11.92 -26.55 -5.63
CA GLY A 321 10.97 -26.67 -6.75
C GLY A 321 9.83 -25.65 -6.73
N TYR A 322 9.93 -24.53 -6.00
CA TYR A 322 8.89 -23.49 -5.97
C TYR A 322 8.55 -22.88 -7.35
N LEU A 323 9.42 -23.07 -8.34
CA LEU A 323 9.23 -22.68 -9.74
C LEU A 323 8.65 -23.78 -10.62
N GLN A 324 8.29 -24.95 -10.07
CA GLN A 324 7.57 -25.95 -10.85
C GLN A 324 6.13 -25.46 -11.10
N PRO A 325 5.57 -25.63 -12.32
CA PRO A 325 4.18 -25.25 -12.58
C PRO A 325 3.22 -25.90 -11.59
N GLY A 326 2.37 -25.10 -10.94
CA GLY A 326 1.43 -25.57 -9.93
C GLY A 326 2.02 -25.80 -8.53
N ALA A 327 3.33 -25.61 -8.31
CA ALA A 327 3.91 -25.69 -6.97
C ALA A 327 3.48 -24.48 -6.14
N ARG A 328 2.94 -24.70 -4.93
CA ARG A 328 2.56 -23.60 -4.04
C ARG A 328 3.81 -22.88 -3.51
N PHE A 329 3.84 -21.57 -3.64
CA PHE A 329 4.78 -20.71 -2.93
C PHE A 329 4.00 -19.91 -1.89
N GLU A 330 4.21 -20.22 -0.61
CA GLU A 330 3.48 -19.58 0.49
C GLU A 330 3.60 -18.06 0.39
N TYR A 331 2.51 -17.33 0.65
CA TYR A 331 2.45 -15.88 0.50
C TYR A 331 2.68 -15.34 -0.93
N PHE A 332 2.57 -16.20 -1.95
CA PHE A 332 2.49 -15.82 -3.36
C PHE A 332 1.15 -16.32 -3.91
N GLY A 333 0.30 -15.39 -4.36
CA GLY A 333 -1.08 -15.64 -4.77
C GLY A 333 -2.06 -15.95 -3.64
N SER A 334 -1.57 -16.30 -2.45
CA SER A 334 -2.41 -16.55 -1.27
C SER A 334 -2.05 -15.57 -0.17
N HIS A 335 -3.07 -15.10 0.54
CA HIS A 335 -2.90 -14.31 1.75
C HIS A 335 -3.87 -14.86 2.80
N ASP A 336 -3.48 -15.96 3.45
CA ASP A 336 -4.32 -16.69 4.41
C ASP A 336 -4.61 -15.87 5.71
N GLU A 337 -4.05 -14.66 5.86
CA GLU A 337 -4.10 -13.80 7.05
C GLU A 337 -4.87 -12.47 6.84
N LEU A 338 -5.54 -12.25 5.70
CA LEU A 338 -6.29 -11.00 5.39
C LEU A 338 -7.81 -11.19 5.44
#